data_AF-A0A8T3A1B1-F1
#
_entry.id   AF-A0A8T3A1B1-F1
#
_cell.length_a   1.000
_cell.length_b   1.000
_cell.length_c   1.000
_cell.angle_alpha   90.00
_cell.angle_beta   90.00
_cell.angle_gamma   90.00
#
_symmetry.space_group_name_H-M   'P 1'
#
loop_
_entity.id
_entity.type
_entity.pdbx_description
1 polymer ?
#
loop_
_entity_poly.entity_id
_entity_poly.type
_entity_poly.pdbx_seq_one_letter_code
_entity_poly.pdbx_strand_id
1 'polypeptide(L)'
;MENLIVGSRLSFLLFFSLFLFFDVVRPDIGEFDEYWKKRAEAARDEAHAAYNPDPIAATNDFNKAVHKALDKNETISSSSSSSNGSNRRGLWSLRRGRKKKYVGPCRATNPIDRCWRCRSDWAHHRKRLATCAKGFGRRAGGGRNGRF
;
A
#
# COMPACT_ATOMS: atom_id res chain seq x y z
N MET A 1 -16.73 -18.59 54.05
CA MET A 1 -16.18 -17.38 53.39
C MET A 1 -14.67 -17.46 53.14
N GLU A 2 -13.90 -18.23 53.92
CA GLU A 2 -12.44 -18.33 53.74
C GLU A 2 -12.00 -19.05 52.46
N ASN A 3 -12.70 -20.12 52.05
CA ASN A 3 -12.37 -20.88 50.83
C ASN A 3 -12.51 -20.07 49.53
N LEU A 4 -13.40 -19.06 49.50
CA LEU A 4 -13.58 -18.16 48.35
C LEU A 4 -12.45 -17.12 48.24
N ILE A 5 -11.90 -16.69 49.38
CA ILE A 5 -10.77 -15.75 49.45
C ILE A 5 -9.47 -16.46 49.04
N VAL A 6 -9.27 -17.72 49.44
CA VAL A 6 -8.11 -18.54 49.06
C VAL A 6 -8.10 -18.84 47.56
N GLY A 7 -9.25 -19.19 46.97
CA GLY A 7 -9.36 -19.43 45.52
C GLY A 7 -9.08 -18.18 44.66
N SER A 8 -9.53 -17.01 45.12
CA SER A 8 -9.23 -15.72 44.46
C SER A 8 -7.73 -15.40 44.53
N ARG A 9 -7.09 -15.57 45.69
CA ARG A 9 -5.64 -15.34 45.86
C ARG A 9 -4.79 -16.32 45.04
N LEU A 10 -5.18 -17.59 44.97
CA LEU A 10 -4.47 -18.58 44.14
C LEU A 10 -4.62 -18.29 42.64
N SER A 11 -5.80 -17.85 42.21
CA SER A 11 -6.05 -17.41 40.83
C SER A 11 -5.21 -16.18 40.49
N PHE A 12 -5.17 -15.15 41.35
CA PHE A 12 -4.33 -13.98 41.15
C PHE A 12 -2.83 -14.33 41.04
N LEU A 13 -2.33 -15.25 41.88
CA LEU A 13 -0.94 -15.70 41.83
C LEU A 13 -0.63 -16.50 40.55
N LEU A 14 -1.58 -17.31 40.05
CA LEU A 14 -1.44 -18.04 38.78
C LEU A 14 -1.49 -17.11 37.56
N PHE A 15 -2.33 -16.08 37.59
CA PHE A 15 -2.33 -15.06 36.54
C PHE A 15 -1.03 -14.25 36.56
N PHE A 16 -0.56 -13.85 37.73
CA PHE A 16 0.68 -13.07 37.86
C PHE A 16 1.92 -13.89 37.44
N SER A 17 1.96 -15.19 37.73
CA SER A 17 3.03 -16.05 37.23
C SER A 17 2.99 -16.19 35.71
N LEU A 18 1.81 -16.37 35.10
CA LEU A 18 1.67 -16.39 33.64
C LEU A 18 2.19 -15.09 33.00
N PHE A 19 1.88 -13.93 33.57
CA PHE A 19 2.36 -12.64 33.08
C PHE A 19 3.89 -12.52 33.14
N LEU A 20 4.54 -13.01 34.21
CA LEU A 20 6.00 -13.05 34.31
C LEU A 20 6.65 -14.04 33.33
N PHE A 21 5.93 -15.09 32.92
CA PHE A 21 6.37 -16.02 31.87
C PHE A 21 6.21 -15.44 30.45
N PHE A 22 5.23 -14.56 30.21
CA PHE A 22 5.05 -13.93 28.90
C PHE A 22 6.18 -12.95 28.54
N ASP A 23 6.81 -12.28 29.51
CA ASP A 23 7.93 -11.38 29.25
C ASP A 23 9.21 -12.09 28.75
N VAL A 24 9.32 -13.41 28.96
CA VAL A 24 10.42 -14.24 28.46
C VAL A 24 10.23 -14.61 26.98
N VAL A 25 8.98 -14.65 26.51
CA VAL A 25 8.68 -14.92 25.09
C VAL A 25 8.58 -13.59 24.35
N ARG A 26 9.67 -12.83 24.33
CA ARG A 26 9.87 -11.87 23.23
C ARG A 26 10.23 -12.71 22.02
N PRO A 27 9.41 -12.73 20.96
CA PRO A 27 9.86 -13.35 19.72
C PRO A 27 11.11 -12.59 19.29
N ASP A 28 12.27 -13.22 19.43
CA ASP A 28 13.55 -12.65 19.02
C ASP A 28 13.46 -12.44 17.52
N ILE A 29 13.27 -11.17 17.13
CA ILE A 29 13.43 -10.75 15.75
C ILE A 29 14.91 -10.97 15.48
N GLY A 30 15.22 -12.02 14.72
CA GLY A 30 16.56 -12.62 14.66
C GLY A 30 17.70 -11.60 14.64
N GLU A 31 18.77 -11.92 15.35
CA GLU A 31 19.96 -11.07 15.46
C GLU A 31 20.52 -10.75 14.06
N PHE A 32 20.30 -9.52 13.60
CA PHE A 32 20.84 -9.06 12.34
C PHE A 32 22.33 -8.72 12.48
N ASP A 33 23.10 -9.13 11.47
CA ASP A 33 24.50 -8.71 11.33
C ASP A 33 24.62 -7.18 11.16
N GLU A 34 25.85 -6.68 11.32
CA GLU A 34 26.14 -5.24 11.20
C GLU A 34 25.79 -4.68 9.80
N TYR A 35 25.94 -5.50 8.76
CA TYR A 35 25.63 -5.13 7.38
C TYR A 35 24.15 -4.82 7.18
N TRP A 36 23.26 -5.69 7.66
CA TRP A 36 21.82 -5.49 7.58
C TRP A 36 21.36 -4.32 8.44
N LYS A 37 21.97 -4.11 9.62
CA LYS A 37 21.70 -2.95 10.47
C LYS A 37 22.01 -1.62 9.76
N LYS A 38 23.20 -1.49 9.16
CA LYS A 38 23.57 -0.29 8.38
C LYS A 38 22.64 -0.05 7.20
N ARG A 39 22.22 -1.11 6.50
CA ARG A 39 21.26 -1.00 5.39
C ARG A 39 19.88 -0.55 5.85
N ALA A 40 19.43 -1.04 7.00
CA ALA A 40 18.15 -0.63 7.58
C ALA A 40 18.18 0.85 7.97
N GLU A 41 19.28 1.32 8.56
CA GLU A 41 19.48 2.73 8.89
C GLU A 41 19.48 3.63 7.65
N ALA A 42 20.28 3.30 6.63
CA ALA A 42 20.30 4.04 5.38
C ALA A 42 18.92 4.08 4.68
N ALA A 43 18.18 2.97 4.70
CA ALA A 43 16.83 2.92 4.14
C ALA A 43 15.84 3.79 4.93
N ARG A 44 15.99 3.85 6.26
CA ARG A 44 15.18 4.71 7.13
C ARG A 44 15.46 6.18 6.83
N ASP A 45 16.73 6.56 6.69
CA ASP A 45 17.13 7.94 6.38
C ASP A 45 16.62 8.38 4.99
N GLU A 46 16.69 7.51 3.98
CA GLU A 46 16.13 7.79 2.66
C GLU A 46 14.59 7.93 2.70
N ALA A 47 13.91 7.09 3.48
CA ALA A 47 12.46 7.19 3.68
C ALA A 47 12.06 8.52 4.34
N HIS A 48 12.81 8.96 5.35
CA HIS A 48 12.61 10.28 5.98
C HIS A 48 12.90 11.41 5.00
N ALA A 49 13.97 11.33 4.20
CA ALA A 49 14.30 12.35 3.20
C ALA A 49 13.24 12.46 2.09
N ALA A 50 12.59 11.34 1.74
CA ALA A 50 11.51 11.31 0.75
C ALA A 50 10.19 11.93 1.26
N TYR A 51 9.98 11.95 2.57
CA TYR A 51 8.77 12.49 3.19
C TYR A 51 8.60 13.99 2.85
N ASN A 52 7.41 14.39 2.43
CA ASN A 52 7.04 15.79 2.25
C ASN A 52 6.34 16.28 3.53
N PRO A 53 6.92 17.17 4.34
CA PRO A 53 6.31 17.59 5.59
C PRO A 53 5.13 18.55 5.43
N ASP A 54 4.91 19.15 4.25
CA ASP A 54 3.79 20.08 4.03
C ASP A 54 2.48 19.32 3.74
N PRO A 55 1.52 19.30 4.69
CA PRO A 55 0.27 18.56 4.53
C PRO A 55 -0.68 19.19 3.53
N ILE A 56 -0.66 20.52 3.38
CA ILE A 56 -1.56 21.23 2.49
C ILE A 56 -1.09 21.03 1.05
N ALA A 57 0.21 21.22 0.77
CA ALA A 57 0.74 20.96 -0.55
C ALA A 57 0.60 19.49 -0.96
N ALA A 58 0.91 18.54 -0.07
CA ALA A 58 0.77 17.11 -0.36
C ALA A 58 -0.68 16.71 -0.70
N THR A 59 -1.64 17.24 0.06
CA THR A 59 -3.07 16.97 -0.15
C THR A 59 -3.58 17.63 -1.42
N ASN A 60 -3.24 18.90 -1.66
CA ASN A 60 -3.64 19.63 -2.87
C ASN A 60 -3.09 18.97 -4.14
N ASP A 61 -1.82 18.55 -4.13
CA ASP A 61 -1.21 17.82 -5.24
C ASP A 61 -1.92 16.48 -5.51
N PHE A 62 -2.29 15.77 -4.45
CA PHE A 62 -3.01 14.50 -4.59
C PHE A 62 -4.43 14.70 -5.13
N ASN A 63 -5.18 15.67 -4.58
CA ASN A 63 -6.52 16.02 -5.06
C ASN A 63 -6.49 16.44 -6.53
N LYS A 64 -5.54 17.31 -6.91
CA LYS A 64 -5.31 17.70 -8.32
C LYS A 64 -5.05 16.49 -9.21
N ALA A 65 -4.29 15.50 -8.74
CA ALA A 65 -4.04 14.27 -9.49
C ALA A 65 -5.31 13.40 -9.64
N VAL A 66 -6.17 13.37 -8.62
CA VAL A 66 -7.47 12.68 -8.67
C VAL A 66 -8.38 13.35 -9.70
N HIS A 67 -8.57 14.68 -9.64
CA HIS A 67 -9.38 15.41 -10.62
C HIS A 67 -8.91 15.16 -12.04
N LYS A 68 -7.59 15.30 -12.30
CA LYS A 68 -7.02 14.97 -13.63
C LYS A 68 -7.30 13.53 -14.09
N ALA A 69 -7.36 12.56 -13.18
CA ALA A 69 -7.66 11.18 -13.53
C ALA A 69 -9.15 10.98 -13.89
N LEU A 70 -10.04 11.76 -13.28
CA LEU A 70 -11.47 11.81 -13.56
C LEU A 70 -11.75 12.56 -14.87
N ASP A 71 -11.15 13.74 -15.07
CA ASP A 71 -11.31 14.53 -16.30
C ASP A 71 -10.87 13.73 -17.52
N LYS A 72 -9.77 12.98 -17.40
CA LYS A 72 -9.32 12.04 -18.44
C LYS A 72 -10.36 10.98 -18.77
N ASN A 73 -11.12 10.51 -17.77
CA ASN A 73 -12.21 9.57 -18.02
C ASN A 73 -13.36 10.22 -18.75
N GLU A 74 -13.67 11.46 -18.43
CA GLU A 74 -14.70 12.24 -19.11
C GLU A 74 -14.31 12.47 -20.58
N THR A 75 -13.08 12.90 -20.85
CA THR A 75 -12.56 13.07 -22.24
C THR A 75 -12.57 11.76 -23.01
N ILE A 76 -12.17 10.65 -22.38
CA ILE A 76 -12.26 9.33 -23.00
C ILE A 76 -13.72 9.01 -23.33
N SER A 77 -14.65 9.29 -22.41
CA SER A 77 -16.08 8.99 -22.59
C SER A 77 -16.73 9.83 -23.68
N SER A 78 -16.29 11.08 -23.89
CA SER A 78 -16.75 11.92 -25.00
C SER A 78 -16.14 11.53 -26.35
N SER A 79 -14.91 11.00 -26.37
CA SER A 79 -14.25 10.51 -27.59
C SER A 79 -14.66 9.09 -28.03
N SER A 80 -15.25 8.30 -27.14
CA SER A 80 -15.64 6.91 -27.43
C SER A 80 -17.15 6.71 -27.31
N SER A 81 -17.87 6.73 -28.43
CA SER A 81 -19.24 6.27 -28.57
C SER A 81 -19.32 4.74 -28.39
N SER A 82 -18.97 4.23 -27.23
CA SER A 82 -19.20 2.83 -26.88
C SER A 82 -19.36 2.68 -25.37
N SER A 83 -20.59 2.93 -24.94
CA SER A 83 -21.14 2.50 -23.67
C SER A 83 -20.97 0.98 -23.53
N ASN A 84 -20.26 0.58 -22.46
CA ASN A 84 -20.47 -0.61 -21.63
C ASN A 84 -19.14 -1.26 -21.20
N GLY A 85 -18.69 -0.98 -19.97
CA GLY A 85 -17.68 -1.80 -19.31
C GLY A 85 -16.89 -1.06 -18.21
N SER A 86 -17.02 -1.59 -16.99
CA SER A 86 -16.25 -1.22 -15.79
C SER A 86 -14.74 -1.34 -16.01
N ASN A 87 -13.98 -0.39 -15.47
CA ASN A 87 -12.57 -0.15 -15.78
C ASN A 87 -11.61 -0.59 -14.69
N ARG A 88 -11.79 -1.82 -14.22
CA ARG A 88 -10.81 -2.48 -13.35
C ARG A 88 -10.04 -3.44 -14.23
N ARG A 89 -8.84 -3.05 -14.70
CA ARG A 89 -7.96 -4.01 -15.38
C ARG A 89 -7.66 -5.16 -14.40
N GLY A 90 -8.27 -6.31 -14.69
CA GLY A 90 -8.27 -7.50 -13.85
C GLY A 90 -9.66 -8.07 -13.54
N LEU A 91 -10.74 -7.30 -13.62
CA LEU A 91 -12.08 -7.88 -13.55
C LEU A 91 -12.62 -8.10 -14.96
N TRP A 92 -13.01 -9.33 -15.21
CA TRP A 92 -13.92 -9.74 -16.26
C TRP A 92 -15.08 -8.74 -16.39
N SER A 93 -15.34 -8.29 -17.61
CA SER A 93 -16.65 -7.74 -17.93
C SER A 93 -17.64 -8.90 -17.84
N LEU A 94 -18.66 -8.76 -16.99
CA LEU A 94 -19.83 -9.61 -17.07
C LEU A 94 -20.65 -9.13 -18.25
N ARG A 95 -20.53 -9.79 -19.39
CA ARG A 95 -21.44 -9.56 -20.51
C ARG A 95 -22.23 -10.84 -20.72
N ARG A 96 -23.52 -10.80 -20.36
CA ARG A 96 -24.46 -11.94 -20.44
C ARG A 96 -23.97 -13.19 -19.69
N GLY A 97 -23.58 -13.06 -18.42
CA GLY A 97 -23.19 -14.21 -17.59
C GLY A 97 -21.80 -14.82 -17.88
N ARG A 98 -21.06 -14.33 -18.90
CA ARG A 98 -19.71 -14.81 -19.23
C ARG A 98 -18.64 -13.78 -18.91
N LYS A 99 -17.54 -14.25 -18.32
CA LYS A 99 -16.34 -13.46 -18.02
C LYS A 99 -15.57 -13.16 -19.31
N LYS A 100 -15.62 -11.91 -19.80
CA LYS A 100 -14.82 -11.48 -20.97
C LYS A 100 -13.77 -10.44 -20.58
N LYS A 101 -12.60 -10.53 -21.21
CA LYS A 101 -11.53 -9.53 -21.06
C LYS A 101 -12.01 -8.20 -21.62
N TYR A 102 -11.91 -7.13 -20.84
CA TYR A 102 -12.25 -5.78 -21.27
C TYR A 102 -11.22 -5.27 -22.30
N VAL A 103 -11.71 -4.71 -23.41
CA VAL A 103 -10.89 -4.26 -24.57
C VAL A 103 -10.89 -2.73 -24.72
N GLY A 104 -11.64 -2.00 -23.88
CA GLY A 104 -11.74 -0.54 -23.98
C GLY A 104 -10.57 0.22 -23.33
N PRO A 105 -10.60 1.56 -23.41
CA PRO A 105 -9.56 2.43 -22.87
C PRO A 105 -9.44 2.34 -21.35
N CYS A 106 -8.27 2.71 -20.82
CA CYS A 106 -8.07 2.72 -19.38
C CYS A 106 -8.95 3.77 -18.66
N ARG A 107 -9.81 3.33 -17.71
CA ARG A 107 -10.54 4.27 -16.84
C ARG A 107 -10.30 4.12 -15.32
N ALA A 108 -9.09 3.73 -14.90
CA ALA A 108 -8.71 3.68 -13.48
C ALA A 108 -8.79 5.08 -12.83
N THR A 109 -9.57 5.23 -11.77
CA THR A 109 -9.84 6.54 -11.15
C THR A 109 -8.76 6.96 -10.15
N ASN A 110 -8.17 6.01 -9.42
CA ASN A 110 -7.03 6.30 -8.55
C ASN A 110 -5.80 6.68 -9.40
N PRO A 111 -5.20 7.87 -9.20
CA PRO A 111 -4.06 8.34 -10.01
C PRO A 111 -2.80 7.47 -9.87
N ILE A 112 -2.59 6.82 -8.71
CA ILE A 112 -1.48 5.89 -8.49
C ILE A 112 -1.68 4.66 -9.38
N ASP A 113 -2.87 4.05 -9.31
CA ASP A 113 -3.24 2.90 -10.13
C ASP A 113 -3.22 3.24 -11.62
N ARG A 114 -3.74 4.40 -12.01
CA ARG A 114 -3.73 4.85 -13.40
C ARG A 114 -2.30 4.89 -13.96
N CYS A 115 -1.33 5.37 -13.19
CA CYS A 115 0.05 5.50 -13.61
C CYS A 115 0.69 4.16 -14.06
N TRP A 116 0.41 3.07 -13.35
CA TRP A 116 1.02 1.77 -13.66
C TRP A 116 0.05 0.79 -14.33
N ARG A 117 -1.21 0.70 -13.85
CA ARG A 117 -2.18 -0.25 -14.41
C ARG A 117 -2.41 0.08 -15.88
N CYS A 118 -2.54 1.35 -16.27
CA CYS A 118 -2.94 1.73 -17.64
C CYS A 118 -1.87 1.44 -18.69
N ARG A 119 -0.73 0.90 -18.29
CA ARG A 119 0.39 0.60 -19.14
C ARG A 119 0.45 -0.90 -19.36
N SER A 120 0.30 -1.35 -20.61
CA SER A 120 0.34 -2.77 -20.95
C SER A 120 1.72 -3.39 -20.70
N ASP A 121 2.78 -2.59 -20.80
CA ASP A 121 4.18 -2.94 -20.65
C ASP A 121 4.71 -2.80 -19.22
N TRP A 122 3.84 -2.60 -18.22
CA TRP A 122 4.25 -2.36 -16.83
C TRP A 122 5.15 -3.47 -16.28
N ALA A 123 4.93 -4.72 -16.70
CA ALA A 123 5.67 -5.89 -16.26
C ALA A 123 7.13 -5.88 -16.73
N HIS A 124 7.39 -5.29 -17.91
CA HIS A 124 8.74 -5.10 -18.44
C HIS A 124 9.43 -3.85 -17.85
N HIS A 125 8.64 -2.93 -17.27
CA HIS A 125 9.13 -1.67 -16.72
C HIS A 125 8.76 -1.47 -15.25
N ARG A 126 8.86 -2.54 -14.44
CA ARG A 126 8.39 -2.55 -13.03
C ARG A 126 8.95 -1.40 -12.20
N LYS A 127 10.22 -1.03 -12.38
CA LYS A 127 10.84 0.07 -11.62
C LYS A 127 10.20 1.44 -11.85
N ARG A 128 9.41 1.63 -12.93
CA ARG A 128 8.61 2.85 -13.13
C ARG A 128 7.49 2.99 -12.08
N LEU A 129 7.13 1.92 -11.36
CA LEU A 129 6.19 2.00 -10.22
C LEU A 129 6.65 3.01 -9.16
N ALA A 130 7.97 3.14 -8.96
CA ALA A 130 8.54 4.10 -8.02
C ALA A 130 8.18 5.56 -8.33
N THR A 131 7.74 5.88 -9.56
CA THR A 131 7.31 7.25 -9.92
C THR A 131 5.82 7.48 -9.79
N CYS A 132 5.05 6.45 -9.43
CA CYS A 132 3.59 6.52 -9.38
C CYS A 132 3.05 6.98 -8.02
N ALA A 133 3.89 6.99 -6.98
CA ALA A 133 3.50 7.40 -5.63
C ALA A 133 2.94 8.84 -5.60
N LYS A 134 2.01 9.07 -4.68
CA LYS A 134 1.37 10.38 -4.42
C LYS A 134 1.28 10.61 -2.91
N GLY A 135 0.96 11.84 -2.51
CA GLY A 135 0.88 12.25 -1.10
C GLY A 135 2.26 12.51 -0.48
N PHE A 136 2.35 12.27 0.83
CA PHE A 136 3.55 12.59 1.63
C PHE A 136 4.80 11.86 1.15
N GLY A 137 4.68 10.59 0.76
CA GLY A 137 5.79 9.77 0.26
C GLY A 137 6.02 9.87 -1.25
N ARG A 138 5.54 10.91 -1.95
CA ARG A 138 5.61 10.97 -3.42
C ARG A 138 7.03 10.88 -4.01
N ARG A 139 8.06 11.15 -3.20
CA ARG A 139 9.47 11.09 -3.60
C ARG A 139 10.15 9.74 -3.30
N ALA A 140 9.43 8.79 -2.71
CA ALA A 140 10.00 7.48 -2.36
C ALA A 140 10.48 6.75 -3.63
N GLY A 141 11.79 6.49 -3.73
CA GLY A 141 12.40 5.85 -4.89
C GLY A 141 12.47 4.33 -4.78
N GLY A 142 12.71 3.79 -3.58
CA GLY A 142 12.90 2.37 -3.36
C GLY A 142 13.95 1.76 -4.31
N GLY A 143 13.70 0.55 -4.80
CA GLY A 143 14.62 -0.16 -5.71
C GLY A 143 14.71 0.38 -7.14
N ARG A 144 14.27 1.62 -7.42
CA ARG A 144 14.21 2.18 -8.79
C ARG A 144 15.54 2.15 -9.53
N ASN A 145 16.64 2.41 -8.82
CA ASN A 145 18.00 2.45 -9.38
C ASN A 145 18.79 1.17 -9.09
N GLY A 146 18.15 0.13 -8.54
CA GLY A 146 18.78 -1.16 -8.29
C GLY A 146 18.99 -1.98 -9.57
N ARG A 147 19.48 -3.22 -9.43
CA ARG A 147 19.62 -4.18 -10.55
C ARG A 147 18.25 -4.73 -10.99
N PHE A 148 18.11 -5.10 -12.27
CA PHE A 148 16.86 -5.63 -12.84
C PHE A 148 16.82 -7.15 -12.75
#